data_AF-A0A847YFX3-F1
#
_entry.id   AF-A0A847YFX3-F1
#
_cell.length_a   1.000
_cell.length_b   1.000
_cell.length_c   1.000
_cell.angle_alpha   90.00
_cell.angle_beta   90.00
_cell.angle_gamma   90.00
#
_symmetry.space_group_name_H-M   'P 1'
#
loop_
_entity.id
_entity.type
_entity.pdbx_description
1 polymer ?
#
loop_
_entity_poly.entity_id
_entity_poly.type
_entity_poly.pdbx_seq_one_letter_code
_entity_poly.pdbx_strand_id
1 'polypeptide(L)'
;MKTHWHDVLGVVLIGGGLILFATGCPTPPADEEAPASTTGSDDGAAATATQSESEMPAEPVAESATPAVESEAAPPAEPAPAEQQKPGPAAEAQPAAEPAAQPEMTPPAAEAPAGNAQSAAEASPAESSAAQTPPAGTPYELKIPLGLPPLEIPADNPMTVEKIELGKMLFFDKRVSKDGTLSCATCHDPQMAWAEHTPTSKGIHDQIGDRNAPTVINAAYAAAQFWDGRAATLEDQALGPVANPIEMGNTMEGMMQNLDAVPQYRELFQKVFGTGVTPESFAKAVAAFERTVLSGDSPYDRFKAGQEDALTDAQKRGLELFENSGCADCHTPPLFSSYDYYNAGVGMDKEKPDQGRKAVTGEDYDMGAFRVPSLREVANTGPYFHDGSVAGLEEAVALMAAGGKDNPHRSVEFDTVREAKLTPEQQKDIVEFLKALSGTYPMTEPPQLP
;
A
#
# COMPACT_ATOMS: atom_id res chain seq x y z
N MET A 1 -48.17 -23.60 -13.48
CA MET A 1 -49.07 -24.76 -13.49
C MET A 1 -48.45 -25.88 -14.33
N LYS A 2 -48.26 -27.07 -13.72
CA LYS A 2 -48.06 -28.42 -14.32
C LYS A 2 -46.75 -28.69 -15.09
N THR A 3 -45.73 -29.36 -14.54
CA THR A 3 -45.47 -30.80 -14.21
C THR A 3 -45.14 -31.76 -15.37
N HIS A 4 -43.89 -32.26 -15.32
CA HIS A 4 -43.31 -33.57 -15.64
C HIS A 4 -43.47 -34.25 -17.00
N TRP A 5 -42.33 -34.71 -17.56
CA TRP A 5 -42.19 -35.86 -18.45
C TRP A 5 -40.98 -36.73 -18.07
N HIS A 6 -41.11 -38.03 -18.35
CA HIS A 6 -40.40 -39.20 -17.83
C HIS A 6 -39.12 -39.59 -18.60
N ASP A 7 -38.32 -40.42 -17.91
CA ASP A 7 -37.22 -41.28 -18.37
C ASP A 7 -37.56 -42.23 -19.53
N VAL A 8 -36.53 -42.57 -20.32
CA VAL A 8 -36.44 -43.84 -21.06
C VAL A 8 -35.00 -44.40 -20.94
N LEU A 9 -34.92 -45.62 -20.38
CA LEU A 9 -33.74 -46.49 -20.33
C LEU A 9 -33.43 -47.13 -21.70
N GLY A 10 -32.13 -47.35 -21.97
CA GLY A 10 -31.62 -48.30 -22.96
C GLY A 10 -30.31 -48.92 -22.49
N VAL A 11 -30.33 -50.24 -22.23
CA VAL A 11 -29.25 -51.08 -21.68
C VAL A 11 -28.38 -51.67 -22.78
N VAL A 12 -27.05 -51.70 -22.59
CA VAL A 12 -26.13 -52.70 -23.19
C VAL A 12 -25.08 -53.11 -22.13
N LEU A 13 -25.10 -54.40 -21.78
CA LEU A 13 -24.07 -55.14 -21.00
C LEU A 13 -22.85 -55.42 -21.92
N ILE A 14 -21.60 -55.60 -21.48
CA ILE A 14 -21.03 -56.71 -20.69
C ILE A 14 -19.56 -56.34 -20.37
N GLY A 15 -19.06 -56.68 -19.17
CA GLY A 15 -17.65 -57.11 -19.02
C GLY A 15 -16.90 -56.74 -17.73
N GLY A 16 -17.00 -57.60 -16.71
CA GLY A 16 -16.00 -57.88 -15.66
C GLY A 16 -15.71 -56.76 -14.64
N GLY A 17 -15.58 -56.96 -13.33
CA GLY A 17 -15.50 -58.14 -12.48
C GLY A 17 -15.31 -57.61 -11.06
N LEU A 18 -16.05 -58.19 -10.13
CA LEU A 18 -16.22 -57.83 -8.72
C LEU A 18 -14.94 -58.12 -7.89
N ILE A 19 -14.69 -57.39 -6.80
CA ILE A 19 -14.62 -57.93 -5.41
C ILE A 19 -14.43 -56.82 -4.35
N LEU A 20 -15.04 -57.12 -3.20
CA LEU A 20 -15.41 -56.36 -2.01
C LEU A 20 -14.31 -55.65 -1.18
N PHE A 21 -14.80 -54.65 -0.44
CA PHE A 21 -14.30 -54.06 0.81
C PHE A 21 -14.12 -55.07 1.96
N ALA A 22 -13.11 -54.84 2.83
CA ALA A 22 -13.23 -54.96 4.29
C ALA A 22 -11.97 -54.45 5.05
N THR A 23 -12.18 -53.42 5.89
CA THR A 23 -11.75 -53.23 7.29
C THR A 23 -10.36 -53.62 7.81
N GLY A 24 -9.75 -52.70 8.57
CA GLY A 24 -9.28 -53.02 9.93
C GLY A 24 -7.77 -52.93 10.20
N CYS A 25 -7.39 -52.03 11.11
CA CYS A 25 -6.08 -51.86 11.74
C CYS A 25 -5.65 -53.08 12.59
N PRO A 26 -4.34 -53.33 12.80
CA PRO A 26 -3.81 -53.28 14.17
C PRO A 26 -2.31 -52.89 14.32
N THR A 27 -1.93 -52.46 15.53
CA THR A 27 -0.55 -52.35 16.10
C THR A 27 -0.24 -53.57 17.01
N PRO A 28 0.91 -53.67 17.72
CA PRO A 28 2.35 -53.73 17.37
C PRO A 28 2.98 -55.09 17.84
N PRO A 29 4.33 -55.28 17.94
CA PRO A 29 5.03 -55.10 19.23
C PRO A 29 6.52 -54.66 19.17
N ALA A 30 7.17 -54.59 20.34
CA ALA A 30 8.48 -54.01 20.66
C ALA A 30 9.66 -55.01 20.81
N ASP A 31 10.85 -54.42 20.99
CA ASP A 31 12.12 -54.88 21.61
C ASP A 31 13.14 -55.74 20.81
N GLU A 32 14.37 -55.22 20.68
CA GLU A 32 15.63 -55.91 21.07
C GLU A 32 16.88 -54.98 21.08
N GLU A 33 17.92 -55.43 21.79
CA GLU A 33 18.98 -54.74 22.55
C GLU A 33 20.21 -54.16 21.80
N ALA A 34 21.00 -53.34 22.53
CA ALA A 34 22.36 -52.85 22.22
C ALA A 34 23.46 -53.93 22.42
N PRO A 35 24.75 -53.72 22.04
CA PRO A 35 25.68 -53.01 22.96
C PRO A 35 26.86 -52.23 22.30
N ALA A 36 27.62 -51.59 23.20
CA ALA A 36 28.71 -50.62 23.03
C ALA A 36 30.08 -51.14 22.51
N SER A 37 30.92 -50.22 22.02
CA SER A 37 32.38 -50.10 22.30
C SER A 37 32.88 -48.76 21.69
N THR A 38 33.21 -47.73 22.47
CA THR A 38 34.46 -47.43 23.23
C THR A 38 35.70 -47.08 22.38
N THR A 39 36.40 -46.06 22.89
CA THR A 39 37.77 -45.57 22.58
C THR A 39 37.84 -44.60 21.40
N GLY A 40 38.35 -43.37 21.53
CA GLY A 40 38.98 -42.67 22.65
C GLY A 40 39.99 -41.68 22.10
N SER A 41 39.97 -40.46 22.67
CA SER A 41 41.14 -39.60 22.97
C SER A 41 42.10 -39.21 21.84
N ASP A 42 42.75 -38.06 21.82
CA ASP A 42 42.84 -36.79 22.57
C ASP A 42 43.81 -35.99 21.65
N ASP A 43 43.65 -34.70 21.44
CA ASP A 43 44.35 -33.60 22.13
C ASP A 43 44.16 -32.41 21.18
N GLY A 44 43.92 -31.16 21.57
CA GLY A 44 44.19 -30.48 22.82
C GLY A 44 44.61 -29.06 22.44
N ALA A 45 43.95 -28.03 23.00
CA ALA A 45 44.55 -26.76 23.40
C ALA A 45 43.46 -25.79 23.86
N ALA A 46 43.36 -25.67 25.18
CA ALA A 46 42.66 -24.62 25.86
C ALA A 46 43.30 -23.24 25.59
N ALA A 47 42.48 -22.21 25.50
CA ALA A 47 42.88 -20.85 25.86
C ALA A 47 41.74 -20.19 26.63
N THR A 48 42.11 -19.84 27.86
CA THR A 48 41.35 -19.26 28.95
C THR A 48 40.76 -17.89 28.64
N ALA A 49 39.55 -17.68 29.15
CA ALA A 49 38.98 -16.36 29.36
C ALA A 49 39.80 -15.57 30.38
N THR A 50 40.17 -14.34 30.02
CA THR A 50 40.58 -13.30 30.95
C THR A 50 39.85 -12.03 30.59
N GLN A 51 39.09 -11.54 31.57
CA GLN A 51 38.56 -10.18 31.63
C GLN A 51 39.72 -9.19 31.59
N SER A 52 39.59 -8.14 30.81
CA SER A 52 40.37 -6.92 30.97
C SER A 52 39.46 -5.72 30.73
N GLU A 53 39.09 -5.07 31.82
CA GLU A 53 38.60 -3.71 31.86
C GLU A 53 39.67 -2.77 31.26
N SER A 54 39.24 -1.85 30.42
CA SER A 54 40.04 -0.67 30.04
C SER A 54 39.13 0.55 30.03
N GLU A 55 39.09 1.21 31.20
CA GLU A 55 38.76 2.62 31.37
C GLU A 55 39.62 3.50 30.45
N MET A 56 39.02 4.54 29.86
CA MET A 56 39.64 5.83 29.54
C MET A 56 38.54 6.93 29.48
N PRO A 57 38.91 8.20 29.72
CA PRO A 57 38.36 8.95 30.85
C PRO A 57 37.36 10.04 30.46
N ALA A 58 36.52 10.41 31.44
CA ALA A 58 35.75 11.64 31.46
C ALA A 58 36.66 12.82 31.86
N GLU A 59 36.63 13.90 31.09
CA GLU A 59 37.16 15.21 31.49
C GLU A 59 36.08 16.09 32.14
N PRO A 60 36.49 17.05 33.00
CA PRO A 60 35.65 17.55 34.07
C PRO A 60 34.96 18.87 33.70
N VAL A 61 33.74 19.07 34.24
CA VAL A 61 33.18 20.43 34.35
C VAL A 61 33.08 20.77 35.82
N ALA A 62 33.91 21.74 36.21
CA ALA A 62 34.01 22.24 37.57
C ALA A 62 32.79 23.07 37.98
N GLU A 63 32.37 22.84 39.21
CA GLU A 63 31.40 23.60 39.97
C GLU A 63 32.07 24.86 40.57
N SER A 64 31.43 26.03 40.47
CA SER A 64 31.71 27.16 41.37
C SER A 64 30.47 28.04 41.60
N ALA A 65 29.86 27.84 42.77
CA ALA A 65 29.30 28.83 43.71
C ALA A 65 28.58 30.12 43.21
N THR A 66 27.25 30.14 43.43
CA THR A 66 26.39 31.13 44.15
C THR A 66 26.92 32.56 44.44
N PRO A 67 26.08 33.64 44.46
CA PRO A 67 24.83 33.65 45.26
C PRO A 67 23.60 34.39 44.71
N ALA A 68 22.52 34.14 45.45
CA ALA A 68 21.15 34.64 45.30
C ALA A 68 21.00 36.16 45.42
N VAL A 69 20.02 36.68 44.68
CA VAL A 69 19.23 37.87 45.06
C VAL A 69 17.77 37.56 44.71
N GLU A 70 16.91 37.64 45.72
CA GLU A 70 15.45 37.62 45.61
C GLU A 70 14.93 38.87 44.89
N SER A 71 13.94 38.70 44.01
CA SER A 71 12.85 39.67 43.89
C SER A 71 11.58 38.99 43.39
N GLU A 72 10.57 38.96 44.25
CA GLU A 72 9.18 38.64 43.92
C GLU A 72 8.65 39.59 42.84
N ALA A 73 7.99 39.04 41.82
CA ALA A 73 7.02 39.77 41.01
C ALA A 73 5.89 38.82 40.60
N ALA A 74 4.65 39.25 40.89
CA ALA A 74 3.40 38.52 40.79
C ALA A 74 3.03 38.05 39.36
N PRO A 75 2.22 36.98 39.22
CA PRO A 75 1.72 36.53 37.92
C PRO A 75 0.66 37.50 37.35
N PRO A 76 0.63 37.70 36.01
CA PRO A 76 -0.40 38.52 35.37
C PRO A 76 -1.77 37.84 35.39
N ALA A 77 -2.80 38.67 35.58
CA ALA A 77 -4.20 38.31 35.75
C ALA A 77 -4.84 37.73 34.47
N GLU A 78 -5.75 36.78 34.68
CA GLU A 78 -6.65 36.19 33.68
C GLU A 78 -7.57 37.24 33.04
N PRO A 79 -7.88 37.16 31.73
CA PRO A 79 -8.93 37.96 31.12
C PRO A 79 -10.32 37.40 31.45
N ALA A 80 -11.22 38.31 31.83
CA ALA A 80 -12.61 38.09 32.22
C ALA A 80 -13.50 37.48 31.11
N PRO A 81 -14.59 36.78 31.47
CA PRO A 81 -15.44 36.05 30.53
C PRO A 81 -16.36 36.98 29.72
N ALA A 82 -16.54 36.65 28.44
CA ALA A 82 -17.51 37.30 27.57
C ALA A 82 -18.96 36.96 27.98
N GLU A 83 -19.82 37.97 27.96
CA GLU A 83 -21.24 37.92 28.33
C GLU A 83 -22.07 36.96 27.47
N GLN A 84 -22.89 36.16 28.15
CA GLN A 84 -23.93 35.31 27.57
C GLN A 84 -25.15 36.16 27.17
N GLN A 85 -25.50 36.17 25.88
CA GLN A 85 -26.82 36.64 25.43
C GLN A 85 -27.88 35.54 25.63
N LYS A 86 -29.00 35.92 26.24
CA LYS A 86 -30.16 35.05 26.52
C LYS A 86 -30.88 34.60 25.25
N PRO A 87 -31.43 33.37 25.19
CA PRO A 87 -32.23 32.90 24.08
C PRO A 87 -33.67 33.47 24.12
N GLY A 88 -34.18 33.88 22.95
CA GLY A 88 -35.60 34.19 22.71
C GLY A 88 -36.45 32.93 22.50
N PRO A 89 -37.79 33.03 22.60
CA PRO A 89 -38.65 31.87 22.79
C PRO A 89 -38.87 31.05 21.50
N ALA A 90 -39.06 29.75 21.72
CA ALA A 90 -39.36 28.73 20.73
C ALA A 90 -40.66 28.99 19.96
N ALA A 91 -40.64 28.71 18.65
CA ALA A 91 -41.81 28.55 17.82
C ALA A 91 -41.89 27.10 17.32
N GLU A 92 -43.13 26.61 17.26
CA GLU A 92 -43.57 25.21 17.26
C GLU A 92 -43.14 24.39 16.04
N ALA A 93 -42.89 23.10 16.29
CA ALA A 93 -42.69 22.06 15.29
C ALA A 93 -44.03 21.66 14.63
N GLN A 94 -43.99 21.46 13.30
CA GLN A 94 -45.02 20.75 12.53
C GLN A 94 -44.42 19.44 11.98
N PRO A 95 -45.25 18.39 11.77
CA PRO A 95 -44.77 17.01 11.71
C PRO A 95 -44.18 16.60 10.36
N ALA A 96 -43.28 15.63 10.43
CA ALA A 96 -42.59 14.97 9.33
C ALA A 96 -43.55 14.33 8.32
N ALA A 97 -43.24 14.48 7.04
CA ALA A 97 -43.76 13.68 5.95
C ALA A 97 -42.71 12.65 5.52
N GLU A 98 -43.14 11.41 5.30
CA GLU A 98 -42.34 10.26 4.84
C GLU A 98 -41.52 10.54 3.57
N PRO A 99 -40.32 9.95 3.41
CA PRO A 99 -39.63 10.00 2.13
C PRO A 99 -40.19 8.93 1.18
N ALA A 100 -40.81 9.41 0.10
CA ALA A 100 -41.13 8.61 -1.07
C ALA A 100 -39.85 8.28 -1.86
N ALA A 101 -39.82 7.08 -2.42
CA ALA A 101 -38.68 6.52 -3.14
C ALA A 101 -38.55 7.00 -4.60
N GLN A 102 -37.30 6.94 -5.09
CA GLN A 102 -36.83 6.80 -6.50
C GLN A 102 -36.70 8.08 -7.35
N PRO A 103 -35.88 8.11 -8.45
CA PRO A 103 -35.20 7.01 -9.14
C PRO A 103 -33.71 7.22 -9.55
N GLU A 104 -33.09 6.13 -10.03
CA GLU A 104 -31.78 6.03 -10.68
C GLU A 104 -31.59 7.04 -11.82
N MET A 105 -30.41 7.68 -11.87
CA MET A 105 -29.99 8.51 -12.99
C MET A 105 -28.99 7.77 -13.89
N THR A 106 -29.46 7.39 -15.08
CA THR A 106 -28.61 7.06 -16.23
C THR A 106 -27.98 8.33 -16.82
N PRO A 107 -26.71 8.31 -17.25
CA PRO A 107 -26.07 9.47 -17.88
C PRO A 107 -26.58 9.66 -19.34
N PRO A 108 -26.77 10.91 -19.81
CA PRO A 108 -27.26 11.15 -21.16
C PRO A 108 -26.15 11.02 -22.22
N ALA A 109 -26.52 10.43 -23.35
CA ALA A 109 -25.75 10.37 -24.58
C ALA A 109 -25.59 11.76 -25.21
N ALA A 110 -24.38 12.09 -25.65
CA ALA A 110 -24.07 13.31 -26.36
C ALA A 110 -24.57 13.24 -27.82
N GLU A 111 -25.49 14.13 -28.19
CA GLU A 111 -25.87 14.41 -29.58
C GLU A 111 -24.88 15.39 -30.22
N ALA A 112 -24.37 15.02 -31.40
CA ALA A 112 -23.57 15.89 -32.28
C ALA A 112 -24.48 16.68 -33.23
N PRO A 113 -24.19 17.95 -33.55
CA PRO A 113 -24.90 18.67 -34.61
C PRO A 113 -24.23 18.45 -35.97
N ALA A 114 -25.09 18.26 -36.99
CA ALA A 114 -24.71 18.16 -38.39
C ALA A 114 -24.59 19.54 -39.07
N GLY A 115 -23.59 19.66 -39.96
CA GLY A 115 -23.69 20.43 -41.21
C GLY A 115 -22.90 21.74 -41.30
N ASN A 116 -21.78 21.73 -42.03
CA ASN A 116 -21.73 22.35 -43.36
C ASN A 116 -20.52 21.89 -44.17
N ALA A 117 -20.74 21.56 -45.44
CA ALA A 117 -19.71 21.15 -46.40
C ALA A 117 -19.11 22.36 -47.11
N GLN A 118 -17.78 22.38 -47.31
CA GLN A 118 -17.18 22.89 -48.53
C GLN A 118 -15.70 22.51 -48.71
N SER A 119 -15.43 22.06 -49.95
CA SER A 119 -14.17 22.02 -50.69
C SER A 119 -13.14 20.92 -50.39
N ALA A 120 -13.07 20.01 -51.36
CA ALA A 120 -11.99 19.06 -51.60
C ALA A 120 -10.69 19.77 -52.01
N ALA A 121 -9.56 19.24 -51.53
CA ALA A 121 -8.26 19.30 -52.20
C ALA A 121 -7.54 17.98 -51.90
N GLU A 122 -7.14 17.28 -52.96
CA GLU A 122 -6.44 15.99 -52.94
C GLU A 122 -5.14 16.05 -52.14
N ALA A 123 -4.93 15.08 -51.26
CA ALA A 123 -3.62 14.70 -50.75
C ALA A 123 -3.50 13.17 -50.77
N SER A 124 -2.45 12.72 -51.44
CA SER A 124 -2.01 11.33 -51.64
C SER A 124 -2.04 10.49 -50.35
N PRO A 125 -2.28 9.17 -50.41
CA PRO A 125 -2.27 8.33 -49.22
C PRO A 125 -0.85 8.26 -48.68
N ALA A 126 -0.62 8.94 -47.55
CA ALA A 126 0.54 8.68 -46.71
C ALA A 126 0.47 7.22 -46.27
N GLU A 127 1.52 6.48 -46.57
CA GLU A 127 1.72 5.11 -46.12
C GLU A 127 1.49 5.06 -44.61
N SER A 128 0.48 4.28 -44.22
CA SER A 128 0.25 3.87 -42.85
C SER A 128 1.52 3.14 -42.40
N SER A 129 2.34 3.84 -41.62
CA SER A 129 3.40 3.21 -40.84
C SER A 129 2.72 2.20 -39.93
N ALA A 130 2.78 0.92 -40.31
CA ALA A 130 2.36 -0.18 -39.48
C ALA A 130 3.08 -0.03 -38.15
N ALA A 131 2.31 0.19 -37.07
CA ALA A 131 2.81 0.11 -35.72
C ALA A 131 3.51 -1.24 -35.57
N GLN A 132 4.85 -1.21 -35.54
CA GLN A 132 5.64 -2.41 -35.36
C GLN A 132 5.25 -2.96 -34.00
N THR A 133 4.68 -4.17 -33.98
CA THR A 133 4.43 -4.89 -32.74
C THR A 133 5.75 -4.92 -31.98
N PRO A 134 5.80 -4.43 -30.72
CA PRO A 134 7.02 -4.46 -29.93
C PRO A 134 7.64 -5.86 -29.98
N PRO A 135 8.99 -6.00 -29.97
CA PRO A 135 9.61 -7.30 -29.92
C PRO A 135 8.96 -8.10 -28.79
N ALA A 136 8.33 -9.22 -29.11
CA ALA A 136 7.61 -10.02 -28.13
C ALA A 136 8.66 -10.63 -27.19
N GLY A 137 8.93 -9.93 -26.08
CA GLY A 137 9.75 -10.45 -24.99
C GLY A 137 9.17 -11.75 -24.45
N THR A 138 9.94 -12.46 -23.65
CA THR A 138 9.51 -13.72 -23.04
C THR A 138 8.32 -13.44 -22.12
N PRO A 139 7.13 -14.02 -22.36
CA PRO A 139 5.97 -13.78 -21.49
C PRO A 139 6.30 -14.12 -20.04
N TYR A 140 5.88 -13.27 -19.11
CA TYR A 140 6.04 -13.51 -17.68
C TYR A 140 4.70 -13.95 -17.08
N GLU A 141 4.69 -15.14 -16.47
CA GLU A 141 3.55 -15.64 -15.71
C GLU A 141 3.59 -15.07 -14.29
N LEU A 142 2.73 -14.08 -14.03
CA LEU A 142 2.60 -13.49 -12.70
C LEU A 142 1.92 -14.48 -11.75
N LYS A 143 2.65 -14.89 -10.72
CA LYS A 143 2.10 -15.71 -9.64
C LYS A 143 1.42 -14.80 -8.62
N ILE A 144 0.10 -14.91 -8.51
CA ILE A 144 -0.69 -14.18 -7.51
C ILE A 144 -0.67 -15.00 -6.20
N PRO A 145 -0.13 -14.45 -5.08
CA PRO A 145 -0.18 -15.10 -3.78
C PRO A 145 -1.60 -15.38 -3.28
N LEU A 146 -1.72 -16.35 -2.36
CA LEU A 146 -2.99 -16.69 -1.72
C LEU A 146 -3.64 -15.45 -1.09
N GLY A 147 -4.95 -15.30 -1.27
CA GLY A 147 -5.75 -14.24 -0.65
C GLY A 147 -5.79 -12.92 -1.43
N LEU A 148 -5.01 -12.77 -2.49
CA LEU A 148 -5.16 -11.65 -3.44
C LEU A 148 -6.11 -12.01 -4.59
N PRO A 149 -6.90 -11.05 -5.10
CA PRO A 149 -7.70 -11.26 -6.29
C PRO A 149 -6.81 -11.35 -7.54
N PRO A 150 -7.32 -11.82 -8.69
CA PRO A 150 -6.60 -11.71 -9.96
C PRO A 150 -6.18 -10.26 -10.22
N LEU A 151 -4.93 -10.05 -10.66
CA LEU A 151 -4.44 -8.73 -11.05
C LEU A 151 -4.72 -8.48 -12.53
N GLU A 152 -5.34 -7.34 -12.83
CA GLU A 152 -5.54 -6.89 -14.21
C GLU A 152 -4.23 -6.34 -14.79
N ILE A 153 -3.79 -6.92 -15.90
CA ILE A 153 -2.60 -6.46 -16.63
C ILE A 153 -3.05 -5.62 -17.82
N PRO A 154 -2.64 -4.34 -17.94
CA PRO A 154 -3.00 -3.51 -19.07
C PRO A 154 -2.55 -4.11 -20.41
N ALA A 155 -3.45 -4.12 -21.38
CA ALA A 155 -3.19 -4.73 -22.69
C ALA A 155 -2.03 -4.04 -23.45
N ASP A 156 -1.81 -2.74 -23.20
CA ASP A 156 -0.75 -1.95 -23.80
C ASP A 156 0.58 -1.99 -23.00
N ASN A 157 0.59 -2.66 -21.84
CA ASN A 157 1.79 -2.95 -21.07
C ASN A 157 1.83 -4.41 -20.57
N PRO A 158 1.95 -5.39 -21.48
CA PRO A 158 2.00 -6.81 -21.10
C PRO A 158 3.27 -7.14 -20.32
N MET A 159 3.18 -8.10 -19.40
CA MET A 159 4.29 -8.54 -18.56
C MET A 159 5.26 -9.45 -19.33
N THR A 160 6.53 -9.05 -19.43
CA THR A 160 7.61 -9.88 -19.99
C THR A 160 8.82 -9.90 -19.06
N VAL A 161 9.59 -10.99 -19.10
CA VAL A 161 10.78 -11.17 -18.26
C VAL A 161 11.77 -10.02 -18.44
N GLU A 162 12.05 -9.64 -19.70
CA GLU A 162 13.02 -8.60 -20.02
C GLU A 162 12.54 -7.20 -19.61
N LYS A 163 11.23 -6.94 -19.68
CA LYS A 163 10.67 -5.66 -19.25
C LYS A 163 10.71 -5.51 -17.73
N ILE A 164 10.38 -6.57 -17.00
CA ILE A 164 10.46 -6.60 -15.54
C ILE A 164 11.90 -6.40 -15.08
N GLU A 165 12.86 -7.07 -15.72
CA GLU A 165 14.28 -6.90 -15.38
C GLU A 165 14.78 -5.48 -15.67
N LEU A 166 14.40 -4.89 -16.82
CA LEU A 166 14.68 -3.49 -17.11
C LEU A 166 14.04 -2.55 -16.08
N GLY A 167 12.77 -2.77 -15.73
CA GLY A 167 12.06 -2.02 -14.70
C GLY A 167 12.75 -2.11 -13.35
N LYS A 168 13.20 -3.30 -12.96
CA LYS A 168 13.99 -3.53 -11.75
C LYS A 168 15.29 -2.72 -11.78
N MET A 169 16.03 -2.72 -12.90
CA MET A 169 17.25 -1.90 -13.01
C MET A 169 16.91 -0.42 -12.79
N LEU A 170 15.90 0.11 -13.47
CA LEU A 170 15.51 1.51 -13.39
C LEU A 170 15.03 1.93 -12.00
N PHE A 171 14.28 1.07 -11.31
CA PHE A 171 13.77 1.33 -9.96
C PHE A 171 14.89 1.55 -8.94
N PHE A 172 16.04 0.89 -9.12
CA PHE A 172 17.21 1.00 -8.24
C PHE A 172 18.30 1.94 -8.78
N ASP A 173 18.17 2.46 -10.00
CA ASP A 173 19.23 3.24 -10.64
C ASP A 173 19.18 4.71 -10.25
N LYS A 174 20.18 5.18 -9.51
CA LYS A 174 20.19 6.57 -9.05
C LYS A 174 20.34 7.61 -10.16
N ARG A 175 20.77 7.20 -11.37
CA ARG A 175 20.90 8.09 -12.54
C ARG A 175 19.56 8.67 -13.02
N VAL A 176 18.44 8.14 -12.54
CA VAL A 176 17.12 8.71 -12.82
C VAL A 176 16.89 10.04 -12.06
N SER A 177 17.55 10.25 -10.91
CA SER A 177 17.59 11.56 -10.25
C SER A 177 18.57 12.51 -10.92
N LYS A 178 18.37 13.82 -10.73
CA LYS A 178 19.17 14.86 -11.39
C LYS A 178 20.65 14.82 -11.00
N ASP A 179 20.94 14.55 -9.73
CA ASP A 179 22.30 14.57 -9.18
C ASP A 179 22.89 13.16 -8.95
N GLY A 180 22.15 12.11 -9.34
CA GLY A 180 22.61 10.73 -9.19
C GLY A 180 22.55 10.21 -7.74
N THR A 181 21.81 10.85 -6.83
CA THR A 181 21.77 10.46 -5.41
C THR A 181 20.56 9.59 -5.04
N LEU A 182 19.46 9.67 -5.80
CA LEU A 182 18.17 9.04 -5.48
C LEU A 182 17.67 8.11 -6.57
N SER A 183 16.99 7.06 -6.15
CA SER A 183 16.23 6.10 -6.96
C SER A 183 14.87 5.85 -6.30
N CYS A 184 13.95 5.15 -6.97
CA CYS A 184 12.69 4.73 -6.35
C CYS A 184 12.94 3.93 -5.06
N ALA A 185 13.93 3.03 -5.10
CA ALA A 185 14.36 2.22 -3.96
C ALA A 185 14.93 3.01 -2.78
N THR A 186 15.24 4.30 -2.93
CA THR A 186 15.68 5.12 -1.79
C THR A 186 14.55 5.36 -0.79
N CYS A 187 13.32 5.58 -1.29
CA CYS A 187 12.13 5.83 -0.45
C CYS A 187 11.19 4.61 -0.38
N HIS A 188 11.44 3.60 -1.20
CA HIS A 188 10.64 2.37 -1.28
C HIS A 188 11.55 1.15 -1.15
N ASP A 189 12.27 1.05 -0.03
CA ASP A 189 13.28 0.02 0.19
C ASP A 189 12.61 -1.34 0.46
N PRO A 190 12.94 -2.41 -0.30
CA PRO A 190 12.42 -3.75 -0.03
C PRO A 190 12.61 -4.23 1.42
N GLN A 191 13.67 -3.79 2.11
CA GLN A 191 13.93 -4.12 3.52
C GLN A 191 13.00 -3.40 4.50
N MET A 192 12.34 -2.32 4.06
CA MET A 192 11.36 -1.55 4.83
C MET A 192 9.95 -1.79 4.31
N ALA A 193 9.65 -3.03 3.88
CA ALA A 193 8.38 -3.39 3.25
C ALA A 193 8.02 -2.48 2.07
N TRP A 194 9.02 -2.08 1.27
CA TRP A 194 8.88 -1.20 0.11
C TRP A 194 8.30 0.19 0.41
N ALA A 195 8.49 0.65 1.64
CA ALA A 195 8.17 1.99 2.11
C ALA A 195 9.45 2.64 2.68
N GLU A 196 9.28 3.61 3.58
CA GLU A 196 10.35 4.25 4.33
C GLU A 196 9.91 4.43 5.79
N HIS A 197 10.80 4.19 6.75
CA HIS A 197 10.51 4.35 8.20
C HIS A 197 10.79 5.78 8.69
N THR A 198 10.41 6.78 7.90
CA THR A 198 10.49 8.21 8.24
C THR A 198 9.12 8.87 8.09
N PRO A 199 8.80 9.95 8.84
CA PRO A 199 7.52 10.63 8.71
C PRO A 199 7.24 11.10 7.28
N THR A 200 8.23 11.74 6.66
CA THR A 200 8.18 12.12 5.24
C THR A 200 9.55 11.91 4.61
N SER A 201 9.55 11.59 3.32
CA SER A 201 10.78 11.25 2.61
C SER A 201 11.72 12.44 2.47
N LYS A 202 13.02 12.11 2.53
CA LYS A 202 14.10 13.04 2.22
C LYS A 202 14.51 12.87 0.76
N GLY A 203 14.22 13.88 -0.04
CA GLY A 203 14.57 13.91 -1.46
C GLY A 203 15.86 14.68 -1.75
N ILE A 204 15.95 15.22 -2.96
CA ILE A 204 17.21 15.73 -3.53
C ILE A 204 17.75 16.90 -2.71
N HIS A 205 19.05 16.90 -2.47
CA HIS A 205 19.73 17.86 -1.60
C HIS A 205 19.14 17.91 -0.16
N ASP A 206 18.72 16.78 0.37
CA ASP A 206 18.13 16.65 1.72
C ASP A 206 16.81 17.41 1.92
N GLN A 207 16.13 17.80 0.83
CA GLN A 207 14.82 18.46 0.92
C GLN A 207 13.78 17.50 1.52
N ILE A 208 12.91 18.03 2.38
CA ILE A 208 11.91 17.22 3.09
C ILE A 208 10.56 17.32 2.38
N GLY A 209 10.00 16.16 2.01
CA GLY A 209 8.66 16.05 1.44
C GLY A 209 7.56 16.37 2.45
N ASP A 210 6.34 16.52 1.94
CA ASP A 210 5.14 16.82 2.72
C ASP A 210 4.33 15.57 3.09
N ARG A 211 4.64 14.43 2.49
CA ARG A 211 3.92 13.17 2.70
C ARG A 211 4.84 11.98 3.00
N ASN A 212 4.30 11.03 3.76
CA ASN A 212 4.88 9.72 3.99
C ASN A 212 4.89 8.91 2.68
N ALA A 213 5.98 8.20 2.41
CA ALA A 213 6.07 7.32 1.25
C ALA A 213 5.26 6.04 1.48
N PRO A 214 4.15 5.83 0.74
CA PRO A 214 3.37 4.60 0.89
C PRO A 214 4.16 3.41 0.34
N THR A 215 3.82 2.19 0.80
CA THR A 215 4.44 0.97 0.25
C THR A 215 4.11 0.76 -1.23
N VAL A 216 5.08 0.21 -1.98
CA VAL A 216 4.85 -0.32 -3.35
C VAL A 216 4.12 -1.66 -3.33
N ILE A 217 4.15 -2.39 -2.20
CA ILE A 217 3.48 -3.68 -2.07
C ILE A 217 1.99 -3.54 -2.43
N ASN A 218 1.54 -4.38 -3.36
CA ASN A 218 0.16 -4.41 -3.85
C ASN A 218 -0.34 -3.09 -4.48
N ALA A 219 0.53 -2.11 -4.76
CA ALA A 219 0.15 -0.83 -5.36
C ALA A 219 -0.52 -1.00 -6.74
N ALA A 220 -0.20 -2.10 -7.43
CA ALA A 220 -0.82 -2.48 -8.70
C ALA A 220 -2.34 -2.70 -8.65
N TYR A 221 -2.93 -2.95 -7.47
CA TYR A 221 -4.39 -3.08 -7.32
C TYR A 221 -5.10 -1.75 -7.10
N ALA A 222 -4.38 -0.67 -6.83
CA ALA A 222 -5.01 0.61 -6.55
C ALA A 222 -5.65 1.20 -7.81
N ALA A 223 -6.91 1.66 -7.68
CA ALA A 223 -7.64 2.31 -8.76
C ALA A 223 -6.99 3.64 -9.23
N ALA A 224 -6.25 4.28 -8.33
CA ALA A 224 -5.39 5.43 -8.61
C ALA A 224 -4.24 5.45 -7.59
N GLN A 225 -3.16 6.11 -7.97
CA GLN A 225 -1.90 6.16 -7.23
C GLN A 225 -1.73 7.47 -6.46
N PHE A 226 -0.75 7.48 -5.56
CA PHE A 226 -0.55 8.51 -4.52
C PHE A 226 -1.66 8.56 -3.46
N TRP A 227 -1.43 9.36 -2.42
CA TRP A 227 -2.39 9.60 -1.33
C TRP A 227 -3.63 10.37 -1.78
N ASP A 228 -3.52 11.25 -2.77
CA ASP A 228 -4.62 12.09 -3.28
C ASP A 228 -5.26 11.54 -4.56
N GLY A 229 -4.71 10.46 -5.13
CA GLY A 229 -5.24 9.83 -6.33
C GLY A 229 -4.92 10.57 -7.63
N ARG A 230 -3.91 11.45 -7.64
CA ARG A 230 -3.62 12.32 -8.79
C ARG A 230 -3.08 11.60 -10.03
N ALA A 231 -2.63 10.36 -9.89
CA ALA A 231 -2.15 9.54 -11.02
C ALA A 231 -3.09 8.34 -11.21
N ALA A 232 -3.57 8.13 -12.43
CA ALA A 232 -4.55 7.08 -12.72
C ALA A 232 -3.93 5.68 -12.76
N THR A 233 -2.63 5.59 -13.10
CA THR A 233 -1.93 4.33 -13.32
C THR A 233 -0.55 4.33 -12.65
N LEU A 234 0.06 3.15 -12.50
CA LEU A 234 1.46 3.02 -12.09
C LEU A 234 2.40 3.71 -13.10
N GLU A 235 2.09 3.60 -14.39
CA GLU A 235 2.85 4.28 -15.45
C GLU A 235 2.86 5.80 -15.25
N ASP A 236 1.70 6.41 -14.98
CA ASP A 236 1.61 7.84 -14.70
C ASP A 236 2.33 8.21 -13.39
N GLN A 237 2.21 7.36 -12.37
CA GLN A 237 2.85 7.55 -11.07
C GLN A 237 4.37 7.59 -11.21
N ALA A 238 4.98 6.66 -11.95
CA ALA A 238 6.42 6.49 -12.06
C ALA A 238 7.14 7.74 -12.64
N LEU A 239 6.43 8.57 -13.40
CA LEU A 239 6.96 9.82 -13.97
C LEU A 239 6.98 10.97 -12.95
N GLY A 240 6.09 10.95 -11.96
CA GLY A 240 5.91 12.01 -10.97
C GLY A 240 7.16 12.27 -10.12
N PRO A 241 7.67 11.26 -9.38
CA PRO A 241 8.84 11.41 -8.51
C PRO A 241 10.08 11.94 -9.23
N VAL A 242 10.29 11.47 -10.47
CA VAL A 242 11.41 11.90 -11.31
C VAL A 242 11.37 13.41 -11.58
N ALA A 243 10.18 13.95 -11.88
CA ALA A 243 9.97 15.36 -12.20
C ALA A 243 9.82 16.27 -10.96
N ASN A 244 9.53 15.71 -9.79
CA ASN A 244 9.26 16.50 -8.59
C ASN A 244 10.57 17.16 -8.08
N PRO A 245 10.62 18.50 -7.93
CA PRO A 245 11.83 19.23 -7.51
C PRO A 245 12.29 18.93 -6.07
N ILE A 246 11.41 18.38 -5.24
CA ILE A 246 11.71 17.97 -3.86
C ILE A 246 12.19 16.52 -3.84
N GLU A 247 11.60 15.64 -4.65
CA GLU A 247 11.96 14.22 -4.70
C GLU A 247 13.24 14.01 -5.53
N MET A 248 13.15 13.67 -6.82
CA MET A 248 14.34 13.31 -7.62
C MET A 248 14.89 14.49 -8.45
N GLY A 249 14.12 15.57 -8.57
CA GLY A 249 14.52 16.87 -9.09
C GLY A 249 14.98 16.90 -10.55
N ASN A 250 14.70 15.86 -11.34
CA ASN A 250 15.12 15.77 -12.73
C ASN A 250 14.05 16.35 -13.66
N THR A 251 14.40 16.56 -14.93
CA THR A 251 13.40 16.70 -15.99
C THR A 251 13.28 15.37 -16.71
N MET A 252 12.17 15.13 -17.41
CA MET A 252 12.04 13.94 -18.27
C MET A 252 13.18 13.88 -19.29
N GLU A 253 13.50 15.01 -19.91
CA GLU A 253 14.62 15.12 -20.87
C GLU A 253 15.96 14.80 -20.21
N GLY A 254 16.23 15.34 -19.02
CA GLY A 254 17.47 15.10 -18.29
C GLY A 254 17.61 13.64 -17.86
N MET A 255 16.53 13.01 -17.37
CA MET A 255 16.51 11.58 -17.05
C MET A 255 16.81 10.74 -18.30
N MET A 256 16.16 11.03 -19.43
CA MET A 256 16.41 10.31 -20.68
C MET A 256 17.86 10.48 -21.15
N GLN A 257 18.42 11.69 -21.08
CA GLN A 257 19.83 11.93 -21.44
C GLN A 257 20.79 11.16 -20.53
N ASN A 258 20.52 11.09 -19.23
CA ASN A 258 21.33 10.33 -18.27
C ASN A 258 21.32 8.83 -18.59
N LEU A 259 20.16 8.26 -18.91
CA LEU A 259 20.04 6.84 -19.24
C LEU A 259 20.58 6.53 -20.64
N ASP A 260 20.33 7.38 -21.63
CA ASP A 260 20.82 7.20 -23.02
C ASP A 260 22.35 7.30 -23.13
N ALA A 261 22.99 8.02 -22.20
CA ALA A 261 24.45 8.06 -22.09
C ALA A 261 25.08 6.70 -21.72
N VAL A 262 24.28 5.73 -21.26
CA VAL A 262 24.72 4.37 -20.91
C VAL A 262 24.44 3.42 -22.09
N PRO A 263 25.47 2.91 -22.80
CA PRO A 263 25.27 2.09 -23.99
C PRO A 263 24.35 0.89 -23.78
N GLN A 264 24.47 0.22 -22.64
CA GLN A 264 23.69 -0.97 -22.32
C GLN A 264 22.20 -0.64 -22.08
N TYR A 265 21.86 0.54 -21.54
CA TYR A 265 20.45 0.92 -21.46
C TYR A 265 19.86 1.11 -22.86
N ARG A 266 20.58 1.74 -23.79
CA ARG A 266 20.10 1.86 -25.18
C ARG A 266 19.79 0.51 -25.80
N GLU A 267 20.67 -0.46 -25.60
CA GLU A 267 20.46 -1.84 -26.07
C GLU A 267 19.25 -2.50 -25.39
N LEU A 268 19.08 -2.34 -24.07
CA LEU A 268 17.96 -2.89 -23.32
C LEU A 268 16.63 -2.28 -23.74
N PHE A 269 16.53 -0.96 -23.87
CA PHE A 269 15.32 -0.29 -24.33
C PHE A 269 14.98 -0.68 -25.77
N GLN A 270 15.99 -0.74 -26.67
CA GLN A 270 15.78 -1.19 -28.04
C GLN A 270 15.30 -2.65 -28.10
N LYS A 271 15.82 -3.51 -27.22
CA LYS A 271 15.42 -4.91 -27.11
C LYS A 271 13.98 -5.07 -26.59
N VAL A 272 13.60 -4.31 -25.56
CA VAL A 272 12.31 -4.46 -24.87
C VAL A 272 11.17 -3.74 -25.60
N PHE A 273 11.43 -2.53 -26.10
CA PHE A 273 10.40 -1.65 -26.67
C PHE A 273 10.58 -1.38 -28.16
N GLY A 274 11.73 -1.71 -28.75
CA GLY A 274 12.04 -1.34 -30.13
C GLY A 274 12.38 0.15 -30.30
N THR A 275 12.57 0.87 -29.20
CA THR A 275 12.86 2.31 -29.16
C THR A 275 14.03 2.61 -28.23
N GLY A 276 14.54 3.84 -28.28
CA GLY A 276 15.40 4.37 -27.19
C GLY A 276 14.61 4.64 -25.92
N VAL A 277 15.26 5.31 -24.96
CA VAL A 277 14.62 5.74 -23.71
C VAL A 277 13.59 6.84 -24.02
N THR A 278 12.34 6.60 -23.63
CA THR A 278 11.22 7.56 -23.72
C THR A 278 10.48 7.60 -22.38
N PRO A 279 9.68 8.63 -22.08
CA PRO A 279 8.90 8.64 -20.84
C PRO A 279 7.97 7.42 -20.76
N GLU A 280 7.33 7.06 -21.87
CA GLU A 280 6.44 5.90 -21.94
C GLU A 280 7.17 4.57 -21.70
N SER A 281 8.31 4.33 -22.37
CA SER A 281 9.06 3.07 -22.19
C SER A 281 9.65 2.95 -20.79
N PHE A 282 10.10 4.07 -20.20
CA PHE A 282 10.54 4.12 -18.81
C PHE A 282 9.40 3.76 -17.85
N ALA A 283 8.27 4.48 -17.94
CA ALA A 283 7.11 4.25 -17.10
C ALA A 283 6.59 2.81 -17.20
N LYS A 284 6.47 2.28 -18.43
CA LYS A 284 6.01 0.91 -18.66
C LYS A 284 6.95 -0.15 -18.08
N ALA A 285 8.26 0.08 -18.14
CA ALA A 285 9.23 -0.83 -17.53
C ALA A 285 9.12 -0.84 -16.01
N VAL A 286 9.16 0.33 -15.37
CA VAL A 286 9.05 0.48 -13.91
C VAL A 286 7.72 -0.10 -13.41
N ALA A 287 6.60 0.27 -14.02
CA ALA A 287 5.28 -0.23 -13.63
C ALA A 287 5.15 -1.75 -13.83
N ALA A 288 5.81 -2.35 -14.83
CA ALA A 288 5.82 -3.80 -14.99
C ALA A 288 6.58 -4.48 -13.83
N PHE A 289 7.68 -3.89 -13.36
CA PHE A 289 8.38 -4.39 -12.19
C PHE A 289 7.55 -4.24 -10.90
N GLU A 290 6.93 -3.09 -10.67
CA GLU A 290 6.09 -2.85 -9.48
C GLU A 290 4.91 -3.83 -9.38
N ARG A 291 4.33 -4.25 -10.51
CA ARG A 291 3.29 -5.31 -10.55
C ARG A 291 3.74 -6.67 -10.02
N THR A 292 5.05 -6.90 -9.89
CA THR A 292 5.59 -8.12 -9.28
C THR A 292 5.67 -8.05 -7.76
N VAL A 293 5.56 -6.86 -7.18
CA VAL A 293 5.68 -6.62 -5.73
C VAL A 293 4.35 -6.85 -5.05
N LEU A 294 4.01 -8.13 -4.86
CA LEU A 294 2.75 -8.56 -4.25
C LEU A 294 2.98 -9.18 -2.88
N SER A 295 2.13 -8.84 -1.90
CA SER A 295 2.06 -9.50 -0.60
C SER A 295 0.73 -10.20 -0.41
N GLY A 296 0.78 -11.51 -0.18
CA GLY A 296 -0.34 -12.34 0.26
C GLY A 296 0.20 -13.56 0.99
N ASP A 297 -0.59 -14.63 1.10
CA ASP A 297 -0.28 -15.76 2.00
C ASP A 297 -0.02 -15.28 3.45
N SER A 298 -0.80 -14.29 3.90
CA SER A 298 -0.81 -13.86 5.29
C SER A 298 -1.50 -14.90 6.18
N PRO A 299 -1.31 -14.85 7.51
CA PRO A 299 -2.13 -15.60 8.45
C PRO A 299 -3.64 -15.45 8.21
N TYR A 300 -4.12 -14.24 7.87
CA TYR A 300 -5.50 -14.01 7.47
C TYR A 300 -5.87 -14.78 6.19
N ASP A 301 -5.03 -14.73 5.16
CA ASP A 301 -5.30 -15.39 3.88
C ASP A 301 -5.42 -16.91 4.05
N ARG A 302 -4.51 -17.51 4.83
CA ARG A 302 -4.56 -18.95 5.17
C ARG A 302 -5.79 -19.31 6.00
N PHE A 303 -6.19 -18.46 6.94
CA PHE A 303 -7.41 -18.64 7.71
C PHE A 303 -8.66 -18.61 6.83
N LYS A 304 -8.76 -17.66 5.90
CA LYS A 304 -9.86 -17.61 4.91
C LYS A 304 -9.84 -18.80 3.95
N ALA A 305 -8.69 -19.42 3.73
CA ALA A 305 -8.54 -20.66 2.97
C ALA A 305 -8.85 -21.94 3.78
N GLY A 306 -9.26 -21.83 5.05
CA GLY A 306 -9.71 -22.94 5.88
C GLY A 306 -8.70 -23.46 6.91
N GLN A 307 -7.52 -22.83 7.06
CA GLN A 307 -6.58 -23.16 8.13
C GLN A 307 -6.98 -22.42 9.42
N GLU A 308 -7.86 -23.03 10.22
CA GLU A 308 -8.46 -22.37 11.40
C GLU A 308 -7.44 -21.93 12.46
N ASP A 309 -6.29 -22.58 12.52
CA ASP A 309 -5.18 -22.30 13.45
C ASP A 309 -4.18 -21.26 12.91
N ALA A 310 -4.38 -20.76 11.69
CA ALA A 310 -3.54 -19.69 11.13
C ALA A 310 -3.70 -18.36 11.86
N LEU A 311 -4.85 -18.11 12.51
CA LEU A 311 -5.06 -16.97 13.41
C LEU A 311 -5.07 -17.41 14.87
N THR A 312 -4.39 -16.64 15.71
CA THR A 312 -4.53 -16.70 17.17
C THR A 312 -5.92 -16.25 17.62
N ASP A 313 -6.30 -16.57 18.86
CA ASP A 313 -7.60 -16.15 19.41
C ASP A 313 -7.74 -14.62 19.48
N ALA A 314 -6.65 -13.88 19.75
CA ALA A 314 -6.66 -12.43 19.74
C ALA A 314 -6.91 -11.87 18.34
N GLN A 315 -6.26 -12.44 17.33
CA GLN A 315 -6.47 -12.08 15.93
C GLN A 315 -7.90 -12.37 15.45
N LYS A 316 -8.51 -13.47 15.91
CA LYS A 316 -9.91 -13.80 15.60
C LYS A 316 -10.88 -12.78 16.20
N ARG A 317 -10.68 -12.40 17.47
CA ARG A 317 -11.46 -11.32 18.10
C ARG A 317 -11.26 -9.99 17.38
N GLY A 318 -10.02 -9.66 17.02
CA GLY A 318 -9.67 -8.46 16.28
C GLY A 318 -10.35 -8.39 14.91
N LEU A 319 -10.38 -9.52 14.18
CA LEU A 319 -11.08 -9.64 12.90
C LEU A 319 -12.58 -9.37 13.08
N GLU A 320 -13.22 -10.00 14.06
CA GLU A 320 -14.65 -9.79 14.34
C GLU A 320 -14.93 -8.32 14.69
N LEU A 321 -14.09 -7.69 15.51
CA LEU A 321 -14.22 -6.27 15.83
C LEU A 321 -14.05 -5.40 14.59
N PHE A 322 -13.03 -5.67 13.78
CA PHE A 322 -12.75 -4.92 12.55
C PHE A 322 -13.91 -4.98 11.55
N GLU A 323 -14.50 -6.16 11.36
CA GLU A 323 -15.64 -6.38 10.46
C GLU A 323 -16.93 -5.71 10.97
N ASN A 324 -17.10 -5.57 12.29
CA ASN A 324 -18.36 -5.10 12.89
C ASN A 324 -18.31 -3.67 13.49
N SER A 325 -17.17 -2.99 13.41
CA SER A 325 -16.97 -1.64 14.00
C SER A 325 -16.78 -0.54 12.95
N GLY A 326 -17.21 -0.77 11.71
CA GLY A 326 -17.12 0.18 10.61
C GLY A 326 -15.74 0.28 9.94
N CYS A 327 -14.71 -0.40 10.43
CA CYS A 327 -13.38 -0.37 9.80
C CYS A 327 -13.41 -0.98 8.39
N ALA A 328 -14.12 -2.09 8.22
CA ALA A 328 -14.24 -2.80 6.94
C ALA A 328 -15.06 -2.06 5.87
N ASP A 329 -15.82 -1.02 6.25
CA ASP A 329 -16.59 -0.19 5.32
C ASP A 329 -15.66 0.56 4.37
N CYS A 330 -14.54 1.07 4.89
CA CYS A 330 -13.49 1.72 4.09
C CYS A 330 -12.34 0.75 3.77
N HIS A 331 -11.95 -0.11 4.70
CA HIS A 331 -10.85 -1.06 4.52
C HIS A 331 -11.36 -2.45 4.14
N THR A 332 -12.00 -2.53 2.98
CA THR A 332 -12.72 -3.73 2.53
C THR A 332 -11.78 -4.86 2.08
N PRO A 333 -11.95 -6.10 2.56
CA PRO A 333 -11.23 -7.27 2.04
C PRO A 333 -11.52 -7.52 0.55
N PRO A 334 -10.62 -8.20 -0.19
CA PRO A 334 -9.39 -8.83 0.28
C PRO A 334 -8.19 -7.89 0.37
N LEU A 335 -8.25 -6.68 -0.20
CA LEU A 335 -7.12 -5.74 -0.20
C LEU A 335 -7.09 -4.84 1.04
N PHE A 336 -8.13 -4.90 1.87
CA PHE A 336 -8.32 -4.04 3.03
C PHE A 336 -8.27 -2.56 2.67
N SER A 337 -8.95 -2.22 1.57
CA SER A 337 -9.06 -0.88 1.02
C SER A 337 -10.17 -0.86 -0.02
N SER A 338 -11.06 0.14 0.08
CA SER A 338 -12.01 0.48 -0.99
C SER A 338 -11.37 1.33 -2.09
N TYR A 339 -10.21 1.94 -1.80
CA TYR A 339 -9.54 2.95 -2.63
C TYR A 339 -10.35 4.24 -2.88
N ASP A 340 -11.45 4.42 -2.15
CA ASP A 340 -12.17 5.70 -2.08
C ASP A 340 -11.38 6.72 -1.25
N TYR A 341 -11.94 7.92 -1.09
CA TYR A 341 -11.26 9.06 -0.49
C TYR A 341 -12.06 9.59 0.68
N TYR A 342 -11.43 9.67 1.85
CA TYR A 342 -12.08 10.16 3.06
C TYR A 342 -11.15 11.09 3.83
N ASN A 343 -11.75 12.06 4.53
CA ASN A 343 -11.07 12.95 5.44
C ASN A 343 -11.19 12.40 6.86
N ALA A 344 -10.09 11.85 7.39
CA ALA A 344 -9.97 11.38 8.76
C ALA A 344 -9.56 12.49 9.76
N GLY A 345 -9.38 13.72 9.28
CA GLY A 345 -8.99 14.91 10.06
C GLY A 345 -7.51 15.02 10.42
N VAL A 346 -6.67 14.07 10.00
CA VAL A 346 -5.22 14.12 10.23
C VAL A 346 -4.65 15.34 9.51
N GLY A 347 -3.88 16.17 10.22
CA GLY A 347 -3.22 17.36 9.67
C GLY A 347 -4.12 18.58 9.39
N MET A 348 -5.43 18.47 9.63
CA MET A 348 -6.41 19.54 9.35
C MET A 348 -6.36 20.71 10.34
N ASP A 349 -5.68 20.54 11.47
CA ASP A 349 -5.45 21.53 12.51
C ASP A 349 -4.25 22.46 12.23
N LYS A 350 -3.45 22.16 11.20
CA LYS A 350 -2.31 22.98 10.78
C LYS A 350 -2.79 24.33 10.21
N GLU A 351 -1.95 25.37 10.31
CA GLU A 351 -2.23 26.69 9.72
C GLU A 351 -2.51 26.61 8.21
N LYS A 352 -1.79 25.70 7.54
CA LYS A 352 -1.95 25.38 6.12
C LYS A 352 -2.12 23.86 5.99
N PRO A 353 -3.35 23.36 6.13
CA PRO A 353 -3.60 21.92 6.04
C PRO A 353 -3.37 21.44 4.59
N ASP A 354 -2.91 20.20 4.45
CA ASP A 354 -2.84 19.55 3.13
C ASP A 354 -4.26 19.42 2.58
N GLN A 355 -4.46 19.92 1.36
CA GLN A 355 -5.77 19.89 0.72
C GLN A 355 -6.17 18.48 0.28
N GLY A 356 -5.22 17.54 0.22
CA GLY A 356 -5.46 16.17 -0.21
C GLY A 356 -6.06 16.13 -1.62
N ARG A 357 -7.13 15.37 -1.78
CA ARG A 357 -7.84 15.21 -3.06
C ARG A 357 -8.41 16.50 -3.64
N LYS A 358 -8.76 17.49 -2.82
CA LYS A 358 -9.21 18.80 -3.33
C LYS A 358 -8.16 19.46 -4.24
N ALA A 359 -6.87 19.23 -4.02
CA ALA A 359 -5.83 19.75 -4.92
C ALA A 359 -5.91 19.15 -6.34
N VAL A 360 -6.56 18.00 -6.48
CA VAL A 360 -6.79 17.28 -7.74
C VAL A 360 -8.14 17.64 -8.36
N THR A 361 -9.20 17.69 -7.55
CA THR A 361 -10.58 17.84 -8.04
C THR A 361 -11.07 19.29 -8.05
N GLY A 362 -10.54 20.14 -7.17
CA GLY A 362 -11.02 21.50 -6.93
C GLY A 362 -12.26 21.58 -6.03
N GLU A 363 -12.83 20.45 -5.61
CA GLU A 363 -14.08 20.39 -4.87
C GLU A 363 -13.88 20.53 -3.36
N ASP A 364 -14.69 21.36 -2.70
CA ASP A 364 -14.60 21.60 -1.25
C ASP A 364 -14.94 20.36 -0.41
N TYR A 365 -15.74 19.44 -0.94
CA TYR A 365 -16.04 18.16 -0.30
C TYR A 365 -14.79 17.28 -0.15
N ASP A 366 -13.82 17.41 -1.07
CA ASP A 366 -12.58 16.63 -1.06
C ASP A 366 -11.47 17.25 -0.20
N MET A 367 -11.77 18.32 0.54
CA MET A 367 -10.78 19.00 1.39
C MET A 367 -10.25 18.03 2.44
N GLY A 368 -8.94 17.79 2.44
CA GLY A 368 -8.28 16.89 3.39
C GLY A 368 -8.65 15.41 3.22
N ALA A 369 -9.31 15.06 2.11
CA ALA A 369 -9.64 13.68 1.80
C ALA A 369 -8.44 12.98 1.16
N PHE A 370 -8.17 11.76 1.60
CA PHE A 370 -7.09 10.92 1.08
C PHE A 370 -7.60 9.53 0.75
N ARG A 371 -6.95 8.90 -0.22
CA ARG A 371 -7.21 7.53 -0.63
C ARG A 371 -7.05 6.62 0.57
N VAL A 372 -8.01 5.73 0.77
CA VAL A 372 -7.89 4.65 1.76
C VAL A 372 -6.70 3.77 1.37
N PRO A 373 -5.63 3.66 2.19
CA PRO A 373 -4.52 2.76 1.90
C PRO A 373 -4.92 1.31 2.17
N SER A 374 -4.29 0.37 1.46
CA SER A 374 -4.35 -1.04 1.83
C SER A 374 -3.76 -1.24 3.22
N LEU A 375 -4.42 -2.04 4.06
CA LEU A 375 -3.86 -2.46 5.36
C LEU A 375 -3.00 -3.73 5.26
N ARG A 376 -2.80 -4.29 4.06
CA ARG A 376 -1.80 -5.35 3.88
C ARG A 376 -0.42 -4.79 4.16
N GLU A 377 0.35 -5.50 4.97
CA GLU A 377 1.65 -5.06 5.50
C GLU A 377 1.64 -3.82 6.40
N VAL A 378 0.49 -3.34 6.88
CA VAL A 378 0.42 -2.12 7.71
C VAL A 378 1.32 -2.19 8.95
N ALA A 379 1.52 -3.38 9.53
CA ALA A 379 2.41 -3.56 10.67
C ALA A 379 3.90 -3.28 10.38
N ASN A 380 4.30 -3.22 9.11
CA ASN A 380 5.69 -3.07 8.67
C ASN A 380 5.97 -1.72 7.98
N THR A 381 4.97 -0.86 7.83
CA THR A 381 5.05 0.37 7.03
C THR A 381 4.79 1.64 7.85
N GLY A 382 5.07 1.61 9.15
CA GLY A 382 5.06 2.83 9.97
C GLY A 382 6.18 3.80 9.55
N PRO A 383 6.08 5.10 9.88
CA PRO A 383 4.98 5.75 10.59
C PRO A 383 3.71 5.92 9.72
N TYR A 384 2.60 6.28 10.35
CA TYR A 384 1.25 6.16 9.79
C TYR A 384 0.65 7.50 9.36
N PHE A 385 -0.35 7.39 8.48
CA PHE A 385 -1.08 8.47 7.79
C PHE A 385 -0.25 9.20 6.73
N HIS A 386 -0.93 10.02 5.92
CA HIS A 386 -0.32 10.70 4.79
C HIS A 386 0.85 11.61 5.19
N ASP A 387 0.91 12.11 6.43
CA ASP A 387 1.96 12.99 6.92
C ASP A 387 2.94 12.31 7.90
N GLY A 388 2.80 11.00 8.12
CA GLY A 388 3.66 10.22 9.01
C GLY A 388 3.66 10.71 10.46
N SER A 389 2.62 11.43 10.90
CA SER A 389 2.57 12.08 12.21
C SER A 389 2.42 11.11 13.39
N VAL A 390 2.05 9.85 13.13
CA VAL A 390 1.80 8.84 14.16
C VAL A 390 2.80 7.70 14.03
N ALA A 391 3.59 7.45 15.07
CA ALA A 391 4.71 6.51 14.99
C ALA A 391 4.29 5.04 15.15
N GLY A 392 3.31 4.76 16.02
CA GLY A 392 2.93 3.40 16.43
C GLY A 392 1.60 2.94 15.86
N LEU A 393 1.49 1.64 15.56
CA LEU A 393 0.26 1.06 15.01
C LEU A 393 -0.90 1.15 16.01
N GLU A 394 -0.59 0.96 17.29
CA GLU A 394 -1.55 1.09 18.39
C GLU A 394 -2.14 2.50 18.46
N GLU A 395 -1.31 3.53 18.25
CA GLU A 395 -1.77 4.93 18.24
C GLU A 395 -2.59 5.23 16.99
N ALA A 396 -2.20 4.70 15.84
CA ALA A 396 -2.95 4.85 14.59
C ALA A 396 -4.35 4.21 14.70
N VAL A 397 -4.43 2.99 15.27
CA VAL A 397 -5.71 2.31 15.55
C VAL A 397 -6.53 3.10 16.56
N ALA A 398 -5.93 3.61 17.64
CA ALA A 398 -6.65 4.42 18.62
C ALA A 398 -7.25 5.70 18.01
N LEU A 399 -6.51 6.38 17.12
CA LEU A 399 -7.00 7.56 16.41
C LEU A 399 -8.17 7.23 15.49
N MET A 400 -8.05 6.15 14.70
CA MET A 400 -9.14 5.72 13.82
C MET A 400 -10.37 5.24 14.62
N ALA A 401 -10.17 4.49 15.70
CA ALA A 401 -11.23 4.02 16.60
C ALA A 401 -11.99 5.17 17.30
N ALA A 402 -11.38 6.34 17.44
CA ALA A 402 -12.06 7.56 17.90
C ALA A 402 -12.91 8.25 16.81
N GLY A 403 -12.92 7.72 15.58
CA GLY A 403 -13.55 8.32 14.41
C GLY A 403 -12.74 9.48 13.84
N GLY A 404 -11.40 9.40 13.87
CA GLY A 404 -10.52 10.45 13.37
C GLY A 404 -10.54 11.72 14.22
N LYS A 405 -10.06 12.84 13.63
CA LYS A 405 -10.04 14.17 14.25
C LYS A 405 -11.19 15.04 13.73
N ASP A 406 -11.86 15.76 14.63
CA ASP A 406 -12.94 16.67 14.26
C ASP A 406 -12.43 17.82 13.38
N ASN A 407 -13.10 18.06 12.25
CA ASN A 407 -12.91 19.23 11.40
C ASN A 407 -14.16 19.46 10.52
N PRO A 408 -14.35 20.65 9.91
CA PRO A 408 -15.54 20.95 9.12
C PRO A 408 -15.76 20.06 7.89
N HIS A 409 -14.72 19.37 7.41
CA HIS A 409 -14.74 18.52 6.24
C HIS A 409 -14.53 17.03 6.57
N ARG A 410 -14.60 16.61 7.86
CA ARG A 410 -14.47 15.19 8.20
C ARG A 410 -15.57 14.38 7.52
N SER A 411 -15.18 13.28 6.89
CA SER A 411 -16.10 12.31 6.31
C SER A 411 -17.03 11.73 7.37
N VAL A 412 -18.31 11.62 7.05
CA VAL A 412 -19.38 11.16 7.96
C VAL A 412 -19.28 9.67 8.27
N GLU A 413 -18.62 8.91 7.40
CA GLU A 413 -18.35 7.48 7.55
C GLU A 413 -17.57 7.16 8.83
N PHE A 414 -16.78 8.12 9.34
CA PHE A 414 -16.08 7.98 10.61
C PHE A 414 -17.01 7.99 11.84
N ASP A 415 -18.27 8.42 11.70
CA ASP A 415 -19.24 8.40 12.79
C ASP A 415 -19.60 6.96 13.18
N THR A 416 -19.73 6.03 12.21
CA THR A 416 -19.94 4.60 12.48
C THR A 416 -18.81 4.01 13.33
N VAL A 417 -17.56 4.35 13.00
CA VAL A 417 -16.38 3.90 13.75
C VAL A 417 -16.38 4.46 15.17
N ARG A 418 -16.73 5.74 15.33
CA ARG A 418 -16.83 6.41 16.63
C ARG A 418 -17.93 5.80 17.51
N GLU A 419 -19.07 5.46 16.91
CA GLU A 419 -20.23 4.88 17.61
C GLU A 419 -19.97 3.47 18.14
N ALA A 420 -19.03 2.74 17.55
CA ALA A 420 -18.60 1.42 18.03
C ALA A 420 -17.97 1.47 19.43
N LYS A 421 -17.44 2.63 19.86
CA LYS A 421 -16.90 2.87 21.22
C LYS A 421 -15.93 1.78 21.68
N LEU A 422 -14.98 1.43 20.82
CA LEU A 422 -14.00 0.39 21.06
C LEU A 422 -13.15 0.67 22.32
N THR A 423 -13.12 -0.27 23.25
CA THR A 423 -12.28 -0.18 24.45
C THR A 423 -10.80 -0.35 24.11
N PRO A 424 -9.86 0.06 25.00
CA PRO A 424 -8.43 -0.16 24.78
C PRO A 424 -8.06 -1.63 24.54
N GLU A 425 -8.75 -2.57 25.19
CA GLU A 425 -8.56 -4.01 24.97
C GLU A 425 -9.02 -4.45 23.59
N GLN A 426 -10.17 -3.96 23.12
CA GLN A 426 -10.67 -4.23 21.78
C GLN A 426 -9.75 -3.65 20.70
N GLN A 427 -9.22 -2.43 20.92
CA GLN A 427 -8.23 -1.82 20.02
C GLN A 427 -6.96 -2.67 19.93
N LYS A 428 -6.49 -3.27 21.03
CA LYS A 428 -5.35 -4.20 21.01
C LYS A 428 -5.64 -5.46 20.20
N ASP A 429 -6.83 -6.05 20.35
CA ASP A 429 -7.23 -7.21 19.54
C ASP A 429 -7.25 -6.84 18.03
N ILE A 430 -7.74 -5.65 17.66
CA ILE A 430 -7.66 -5.14 16.28
C ILE A 430 -6.20 -5.00 15.82
N VAL A 431 -5.31 -4.45 16.64
CA VAL A 431 -3.87 -4.36 16.31
C VAL A 431 -3.28 -5.75 16.05
N GLU A 432 -3.62 -6.76 16.87
CA GLU A 432 -3.18 -8.14 16.63
C GLU A 432 -3.71 -8.67 15.29
N PHE A 433 -4.97 -8.38 14.96
CA PHE A 433 -5.53 -8.71 13.64
C PHE A 433 -4.79 -8.01 12.49
N LEU A 434 -4.45 -6.73 12.60
CA LEU A 434 -3.71 -6.01 11.55
C LEU A 434 -2.32 -6.62 11.30
N LYS A 435 -1.65 -7.12 12.35
CA LYS A 435 -0.40 -7.89 12.21
C LYS A 435 -0.60 -9.20 11.43
N ALA A 436 -1.80 -9.78 11.48
CA ALA A 436 -2.16 -10.97 10.73
C ALA A 436 -2.37 -10.72 9.22
N LEU A 437 -2.35 -9.46 8.78
CA LEU A 437 -2.43 -9.06 7.37
C LEU A 437 -1.06 -9.00 6.68
N SER A 438 0.03 -9.18 7.44
CA SER A 438 1.37 -9.33 6.89
C SER A 438 1.59 -10.75 6.37
N GLY A 439 1.89 -10.85 5.08
CA GLY A 439 2.16 -12.08 4.36
C GLY A 439 3.60 -12.19 3.91
N THR A 440 3.78 -12.87 2.78
CA THR A 440 5.08 -12.98 2.11
C THR A 440 5.09 -12.10 0.87
N TYR A 441 6.16 -11.34 0.71
CA TYR A 441 6.41 -10.49 -0.45
C TYR A 441 7.85 -10.68 -0.96
N PRO A 442 8.13 -10.33 -2.22
CA PRO A 442 9.48 -10.48 -2.76
C PRO A 442 10.46 -9.53 -2.07
N MET A 443 11.50 -10.11 -1.47
CA MET A 443 12.72 -9.42 -1.06
C MET A 443 13.63 -9.31 -2.28
N THR A 444 13.65 -8.13 -2.89
CA THR A 444 14.41 -7.90 -4.12
C THR A 444 15.77 -7.29 -3.82
N GLU A 445 16.83 -8.06 -4.09
CA GLU A 445 18.20 -7.53 -4.04
C GLU A 445 18.42 -6.49 -5.16
N PRO A 446 19.15 -5.40 -4.89
CA PRO A 446 19.55 -4.44 -5.91
C PRO A 446 20.22 -5.14 -7.10
N PRO A 447 19.78 -4.86 -8.35
CA PRO A 447 20.38 -5.45 -9.53
C PRO A 447 21.80 -4.92 -9.75
N GLN A 448 22.59 -5.67 -10.52
CA GLN A 448 23.81 -5.11 -11.08
C GLN A 448 23.42 -4.08 -12.16
N LEU A 449 23.73 -2.80 -11.91
CA LEU A 449 23.46 -1.73 -12.85
C LEU A 449 24.52 -1.68 -13.97
N PRO A 450 24.14 -1.29 -15.20
CA PRO A 450 25.04 -1.19 -16.35
C PRO A 450 26.04 -0.03 -16.31
#